data_AF-A0A960L846-F1
#
_entry.id   AF-A0A960L846-F1
#
_cell.length_a   1.000
_cell.length_b   1.000
_cell.length_c   1.000
_cell.angle_alpha   90.00
_cell.angle_beta   90.00
_cell.angle_gamma   90.00
#
_symmetry.space_group_name_H-M   'P 1'
#
loop_
_entity.id
_entity.type
_entity.pdbx_description
1 polymer ?
#
loop_
_entity_poly.entity_id
_entity_poly.type
_entity_poly.pdbx_seq_one_letter_code
_entity_poly.pdbx_strand_id
1 'polypeptide(L)'
;MNHLPDVEAVRDYLLSLQDRICSALEEADGAARMVEDLWRRDEGGGGRSRVMADGALFEKAGVGFSDVQGKALPRAATAQR
;
A
#
# COMPACT_ATOMS: atom_id res chain seq x y z
N MET A 1 -13.75 -29.09 3.97
CA MET A 1 -13.45 -28.36 2.71
C MET A 1 -12.53 -27.22 3.08
N ASN A 2 -11.31 -27.21 2.53
CA ASN A 2 -10.31 -26.18 2.85
C ASN A 2 -10.71 -24.90 2.12
N HIS A 3 -11.30 -23.93 2.83
CA HIS A 3 -11.62 -22.63 2.24
C HIS A 3 -10.32 -21.85 2.13
N LEU A 4 -9.68 -21.91 0.95
CA LEU A 4 -8.58 -21.00 0.69
C LEU A 4 -9.13 -19.56 0.78
N PRO A 5 -8.41 -18.64 1.44
CA PRO A 5 -8.81 -17.24 1.48
C PRO A 5 -8.82 -16.66 0.06
N ASP A 6 -9.84 -15.87 -0.23
CA ASP A 6 -9.95 -15.13 -1.49
C ASP A 6 -8.96 -13.96 -1.47
N VAL A 7 -7.79 -14.19 -2.08
CA VAL A 7 -6.70 -13.21 -2.11
C VAL A 7 -7.09 -11.98 -2.93
N GLU A 8 -7.89 -12.14 -3.99
CA GLU A 8 -8.30 -11.00 -4.82
C GLU A 8 -9.28 -10.10 -4.06
N ALA A 9 -10.24 -10.70 -3.34
CA ALA A 9 -11.15 -9.92 -2.49
C ALA A 9 -10.41 -9.10 -1.42
N VAL A 10 -9.35 -9.67 -0.82
CA VAL A 10 -8.50 -8.94 0.14
C VAL A 10 -7.71 -7.83 -0.55
N ARG A 11 -7.16 -8.11 -1.73
CA ARG A 11 -6.42 -7.13 -2.55
C ARG A 11 -7.28 -5.93 -2.91
N ASP A 12 -8.49 -6.17 -3.43
CA ASP A 12 -9.45 -5.13 -3.81
C ASP A 12 -9.87 -4.28 -2.59
N TYR A 13 -10.13 -4.94 -1.47
CA TYR A 13 -10.44 -4.25 -0.22
C TYR A 13 -9.30 -3.31 0.22
N LEU A 14 -8.06 -3.78 0.20
CA LEU A 14 -6.90 -2.99 0.64
C LEU A 14 -6.59 -1.84 -0.32
N LEU A 15 -6.76 -2.03 -1.64
CA LEU A 15 -6.63 -0.96 -2.61
C LEU A 15 -7.71 0.11 -2.39
N SER A 16 -8.97 -0.30 -2.20
CA SER A 16 -10.07 0.62 -1.87
C SER A 16 -9.84 1.35 -0.53
N LEU A 17 -9.26 0.67 0.46
CA LEU A 17 -8.89 1.29 1.73
C LEU A 17 -7.81 2.35 1.53
N GLN A 18 -6.78 2.07 0.73
CA GLN A 18 -5.77 3.08 0.39
C GLN A 18 -6.41 4.29 -0.29
N ASP A 19 -7.34 4.09 -1.23
CA ASP A 19 -8.04 5.19 -1.90
C ASP A 19 -8.80 6.07 -0.89
N ARG A 20 -9.58 5.45 0.01
CA ARG A 20 -10.33 6.19 1.05
C ARG A 20 -9.44 6.96 2.01
N ILE A 21 -8.32 6.37 2.45
CA ILE A 21 -7.37 7.06 3.33
C ILE A 21 -6.73 8.23 2.61
N CYS A 22 -6.31 8.06 1.35
CA CYS A 22 -5.71 9.13 0.55
C CYS A 22 -6.70 10.29 0.37
N SER A 23 -7.95 10.01 -0.01
CA SER A 23 -8.97 11.05 -0.14
C SER A 23 -9.21 11.81 1.15
N ALA A 24 -9.29 11.10 2.29
CA ALA A 24 -9.48 11.74 3.59
C ALA A 24 -8.28 12.62 4.00
N LEU A 25 -7.05 12.20 3.68
CA LEU A 25 -5.84 13.00 3.93
C LEU A 25 -5.82 14.27 3.07
N GLU A 26 -6.14 14.17 1.79
CA GLU A 26 -6.22 15.34 0.90
C GLU A 26 -7.34 16.31 1.30
N GLU A 27 -8.49 15.79 1.73
CA GLU A 27 -9.61 16.61 2.20
C GLU A 27 -9.27 17.35 3.50
N ALA A 28 -8.61 16.66 4.44
CA ALA A 28 -8.16 17.25 5.68
C ALA A 28 -7.03 18.28 5.46
N ASP A 29 -6.13 18.05 4.50
CA ASP A 29 -5.07 18.99 4.17
C ASP A 29 -5.58 20.22 3.41
N GLY A 30 -6.44 20.01 2.42
CA GLY A 30 -7.07 21.06 1.62
C GLY A 30 -6.16 21.76 0.61
N ALA A 31 -4.83 21.53 0.63
CA ALA A 31 -3.88 22.19 -0.26
C ALA A 31 -3.06 21.21 -1.11
N ALA A 32 -2.42 20.23 -0.49
CA ALA A 32 -1.57 19.27 -1.19
C ALA A 32 -2.35 18.06 -1.70
N ARG A 33 -1.75 17.33 -2.65
CA ARG A 33 -2.33 16.14 -3.30
C ARG A 33 -1.40 14.95 -3.18
N MET A 34 -1.98 13.76 -3.17
CA MET A 34 -1.26 12.51 -3.20
C MET A 34 -0.71 12.26 -4.61
N VAL A 35 0.59 12.05 -4.70
CA VAL A 35 1.29 11.62 -5.91
C VAL A 35 1.46 10.11 -5.86
N GLU A 36 0.99 9.43 -6.90
CA GLU A 36 1.05 7.98 -7.02
C GLU A 36 2.32 7.52 -7.74
N ASP A 37 2.94 6.47 -7.19
CA ASP A 37 4.00 5.70 -7.79
C ASP A 37 3.62 4.22 -7.81
N LEU A 38 3.40 3.69 -9.02
CA LEU A 38 3.14 2.27 -9.26
C LEU A 38 4.45 1.58 -9.59
N TRP A 39 4.76 0.54 -8.83
CA TRP A 39 5.99 -0.22 -9.03
C TRP A 39 5.72 -1.72 -9.06
N ARG A 40 6.66 -2.44 -9.69
CA ARG A 40 6.66 -3.90 -9.81
C ARG A 40 8.03 -4.43 -9.40
N ARG A 41 8.07 -5.67 -8.91
CA ARG A 41 9.33 -6.39 -8.65
C ARG A 41 9.54 -7.45 -9.70
N ASP A 42 10.78 -7.62 -10.14
CA ASP A 42 11.17 -8.69 -11.07
C ASP A 42 10.87 -10.08 -10.50
N GLU A 43 10.92 -10.23 -9.17
CA GLU A 43 10.62 -11.47 -8.45
C GLU A 43 9.12 -11.80 -8.39
N GLY A 44 8.25 -10.87 -8.79
CA GLY A 44 6.80 -11.01 -8.75
C GLY A 44 6.12 -10.07 -7.75
N GLY A 45 4.89 -9.67 -8.09
CA GLY A 45 4.11 -8.71 -7.33
C GLY A 45 4.56 -7.26 -7.53
N GLY A 46 4.14 -6.38 -6.62
CA GLY A 46 4.43 -4.96 -6.72
C GLY A 46 3.79 -4.16 -5.61
N GLY A 47 3.46 -2.91 -5.93
CA GLY A 47 2.76 -2.05 -5.01
C GLY A 47 2.37 -0.72 -5.62
N ARG A 48 1.67 0.06 -4.79
CA ARG A 48 1.22 1.41 -5.09
C ARG A 48 1.59 2.28 -3.90
N SER A 49 2.56 3.14 -4.08
CA SER A 49 2.95 4.14 -3.09
C SER A 49 2.23 5.44 -3.41
N ARG A 50 1.62 6.09 -2.41
CA ARG A 50 1.10 7.45 -2.57
C ARG A 50 1.68 8.35 -1.50
N VAL A 51 2.24 9.48 -1.92
CA VAL A 51 2.94 10.42 -1.04
C VAL A 51 2.46 11.83 -1.32
N MET A 52 2.27 12.60 -0.25
CA MET A 52 1.96 14.02 -0.26
C MET A 52 3.03 14.74 0.57
N ALA A 53 3.42 15.92 0.14
CA ALA A 53 4.40 16.76 0.83
C ALA A 53 4.02 18.23 0.69
N ASP A 54 4.57 19.05 1.58
CA ASP A 54 4.39 20.51 1.60
C ASP A 54 2.91 20.92 1.69
N GLY A 55 2.13 20.13 2.46
CA GLY A 55 0.72 20.37 2.72
C GLY A 55 0.48 21.47 3.76
N ALA A 56 -0.75 21.97 3.77
CA ALA A 56 -1.14 23.03 4.72
C ALA A 56 -1.35 22.48 6.14
N LEU A 57 -1.70 21.20 6.27
CA LEU A 57 -1.87 20.50 7.54
C LEU A 57 -0.75 19.48 7.76
N PHE A 58 -0.45 18.68 6.74
CA PHE A 58 0.59 17.66 6.80
C PHE A 58 1.83 18.14 6.06
N GLU A 59 2.94 18.32 6.79
CA GLU A 59 4.25 18.54 6.17
C GLU A 59 4.58 17.39 5.19
N LYS A 60 4.24 16.15 5.58
CA LYS A 60 4.35 14.96 4.73
C LYS A 60 3.38 13.87 5.15
N ALA A 61 2.78 13.19 4.17
CA ALA A 61 1.96 12.00 4.38
C ALA A 61 2.29 10.92 3.34
N GLY A 62 2.12 9.65 3.71
CA GLY A 62 2.38 8.53 2.81
C GLY A 62 1.51 7.32 3.13
N VAL A 63 0.92 6.72 2.10
CA VAL A 63 0.12 5.50 2.20
C VAL A 63 0.64 4.51 1.16
N GLY A 64 1.27 3.44 1.63
CA GLY A 64 1.80 2.37 0.77
C GLY A 64 0.87 1.15 0.74
N PHE A 65 0.70 0.58 -0.45
CA PHE A 65 0.12 -0.73 -0.68
C PHE A 65 1.16 -1.65 -1.33
N SER A 66 1.20 -2.92 -0.94
CA SER A 66 2.12 -3.91 -1.51
C SER A 66 1.50 -5.30 -1.51
N ASP A 67 1.61 -5.99 -2.64
CA ASP A 67 1.22 -7.38 -2.85
C ASP A 67 2.39 -8.13 -3.51
N VAL A 68 3.41 -8.45 -2.70
CA VAL A 68 4.67 -9.03 -3.19
C VAL A 68 4.66 -10.55 -3.14
N GLN A 69 5.37 -11.16 -4.09
CA GLN A 69 5.53 -12.60 -4.20
C GLN A 69 7.01 -12.95 -4.33
N GLY A 70 7.38 -14.17 -3.95
CA GLY A 70 8.75 -14.63 -4.02
C GLY A 70 8.87 -16.12 -3.72
N LYS A 71 10.01 -16.69 -4.08
CA LYS A 71 10.28 -18.13 -3.90
C LYS A 71 10.59 -18.52 -2.45
N ALA A 72 10.98 -17.55 -1.62
CA ALA A 72 11.35 -17.76 -0.24
C ALA A 72 10.93 -16.57 0.62
N LEU A 73 10.63 -16.85 1.88
CA LEU A 73 10.44 -15.81 2.89
C LEU A 73 11.78 -15.11 3.18
N PRO A 74 11.78 -13.80 3.46
CA PRO A 74 12.99 -13.09 3.87
C PRO A 74 13.53 -13.63 5.19
N ARG A 75 14.85 -13.52 5.43
CA ARG A 75 15.49 -14.02 6.66
C ARG A 75 14.82 -13.53 7.95
N ALA A 76 14.31 -12.30 7.95
CA ALA A 76 13.59 -11.74 9.09
C ALA A 76 12.27 -12.47 9.43
N ALA A 77 11.64 -13.11 8.45
CA ALA A 77 10.42 -13.91 8.62
C ALA A 77 10.70 -15.38 8.91
N THR A 78 11.89 -15.89 8.57
CA THR A 78 12.30 -17.29 8.81
C THR A 78 13.21 -17.45 10.03
N ALA A 79 13.69 -16.37 10.63
CA ALA A 79 14.45 -16.44 11.87
C ALA A 79 13.53 -16.96 12.98
N GLN A 80 13.74 -18.20 13.41
CA GLN A 80 13.10 -18.75 14.60
C GLN A 80 13.43 -17.83 15.79
N ARG A 81 12.39 -17.32 16.46
CA ARG A 81 12.51 -16.74 17.80
C ARG A 81 12.64 -17.86 18.83
#